data_AF-A0A377DI52-F1
#
_entry.id   AF-A0A377DI52-F1
#
_cell.length_a   1.000
_cell.length_b   1.000
_cell.length_c   1.000
_cell.angle_alpha   90.00
_cell.angle_beta   90.00
_cell.angle_gamma   90.00
#
_symmetry.space_group_name_H-M   'P 1'
#
loop_
_entity.id
_entity.type
_entity.pdbx_description
1 polymer ?
#
loop_
_entity_poly.entity_id
_entity_poly.type
_entity_poly.pdbx_seq_one_letter_code
_entity_poly.pdbx_strand_id
1 'polypeptide(L)' 'MNPMNRREAIRESLLDEAQGADCLMVKPAGAYLDIVRELRERTELPIGAYQVSGEYAMIKFAALAVL' A
#
# COMPACT_ATOMS: atom_id res chain seq x y z
N MET A 1 11.60 0.58 -2.66
CA MET A 1 11.80 1.12 -1.30
C MET A 1 12.13 0.02 -0.29
N ASN A 2 12.72 0.38 0.86
CA ASN A 2 12.88 -0.55 1.98
C ASN A 2 11.54 -0.68 2.75
N PRO A 3 11.04 -1.90 3.02
CA PRO A 3 9.83 -2.15 3.80
C PRO A 3 9.71 -1.38 5.12
N MET A 4 10.82 -1.14 5.81
CA MET A 4 10.83 -0.48 7.12
C MET A 4 10.75 1.05 7.04
N ASN A 5 10.85 1.63 5.84
CA ASN A 5 11.02 3.06 5.65
C ASN A 5 9.69 3.78 5.41
N ARG A 6 8.89 3.98 6.46
CA ARG A 6 7.63 4.74 6.35
C ARG A 6 7.78 6.15 5.78
N ARG A 7 8.85 6.86 6.18
CA ARG A 7 9.10 8.25 5.73
C ARG A 7 9.40 8.33 4.24
N GLU A 8 10.11 7.33 3.71
CA GLU A 8 10.41 7.23 2.29
C GLU A 8 9.12 6.98 1.50
N ALA A 9 8.25 6.10 1.99
CA ALA A 9 6.96 5.78 1.36
C ALA A 9 6.13 7.04 1.09
N ILE A 10 5.94 7.86 2.13
CA ILE A 10 5.16 9.09 2.01
C ILE A 10 5.84 10.09 1.09
N ARG A 11 7.17 10.21 1.15
CA ARG A 11 7.90 11.13 0.28
C ARG A 11 7.77 10.71 -1.19
N GLU A 12 7.92 9.43 -1.50
CA GLU A 12 7.82 8.92 -2.88
C GLU A 12 6.40 9.17 -3.44
N SER A 13 5.35 8.84 -2.69
CA SER A 13 3.98 9.07 -3.15
C SER A 13 3.65 10.56 -3.38
N LEU A 14 4.13 11.46 -2.52
CA LEU A 14 3.92 12.91 -2.72
C LEU A 14 4.76 13.47 -3.88
N LEU A 15 5.87 12.83 -4.25
CA LEU A 15 6.62 13.18 -5.45
C LEU A 15 5.85 12.78 -6.72
N ASP A 16 5.20 11.62 -6.72
CA ASP A 16 4.36 11.18 -7.84
C ASP A 16 3.15 12.10 -8.03
N GLU A 17 2.53 12.55 -6.94
CA GLU A 17 1.47 13.58 -6.97
C GLU A 17 1.99 14.88 -7.58
N ALA A 18 3.16 15.37 -7.14
CA ALA A 18 3.76 16.58 -7.70
C ALA A 18 4.15 16.44 -9.19
N GLN A 19 4.34 15.22 -9.68
CA GLN A 19 4.58 14.90 -11.09
C GLN A 19 3.28 14.76 -11.90
N GLY A 20 2.11 14.88 -11.27
CA GLY A 20 0.81 14.89 -11.94
C GLY A 20 0.11 13.53 -11.98
N ALA A 21 0.40 12.62 -11.06
CA ALA A 21 -0.37 11.39 -10.93
C ALA A 21 -1.84 11.69 -10.58
N ASP A 22 -2.78 11.04 -11.27
CA ASP A 22 -4.24 11.18 -10.98
C ASP A 22 -4.68 10.35 -9.76
N CYS A 23 -3.88 9.36 -9.38
CA CYS A 23 -4.14 8.43 -8.30
C CYS A 23 -2.80 7.89 -7.78
N LEU A 24 -2.72 7.67 -6.47
CA LEU A 24 -1.56 7.06 -5.81
C LEU A 24 -1.87 5.61 -5.41
N MET A 25 -0.85 4.81 -5.15
CA MET A 25 -1.06 3.42 -4.73
C MET A 25 -0.03 2.98 -3.68
N VAL A 26 -0.49 2.20 -2.70
CA VAL A 26 0.38 1.45 -1.79
C VAL A 26 0.34 -0.04 -2.15
N LYS A 27 1.54 -0.63 -2.28
CA LYS A 27 1.74 -2.05 -2.58
C LYS A 27 3.01 -2.55 -1.86
N PRO A 28 2.96 -3.64 -1.08
CA PRO A 28 1.78 -4.43 -0.68
C PRO A 28 0.79 -3.66 0.19
N ALA A 29 -0.47 -4.09 0.28
CA ALA A 29 -1.50 -3.40 1.06
C ALA A 29 -1.67 -3.96 2.47
N GLY A 30 -1.90 -5.27 2.61
CA GLY A 30 -2.34 -5.87 3.87
C GLY A 30 -1.38 -5.64 5.03
N ALA A 31 -0.07 -5.67 4.76
CA ALA A 31 0.97 -5.42 5.77
C ALA A 31 1.36 -3.94 5.94
N TYR A 32 0.78 -3.02 5.16
CA TYR A 32 1.16 -1.60 5.10
C TYR A 32 -0.05 -0.66 5.24
N LEU A 33 -1.06 -1.09 5.99
CA LEU A 33 -2.25 -0.27 6.23
C LEU A 33 -1.95 1.01 7.02
N ASP A 34 -0.85 1.02 7.79
CA ASP A 34 -0.32 2.21 8.43
C ASP A 34 0.17 3.25 7.41
N ILE A 35 0.81 2.80 6.33
CA ILE A 35 1.22 3.67 5.22
C ILE A 35 0.01 4.18 4.44
N VAL A 36 -0.98 3.32 4.15
CA VAL A 36 -2.24 3.73 3.51
C VAL A 36 -2.92 4.84 4.32
N ARG A 37 -2.99 4.66 5.65
CA ARG A 37 -3.55 5.66 6.56
C ARG A 37 -2.75 6.96 6.54
N GLU A 38 -1.43 6.90 6.69
CA GLU A 38 -0.60 8.10 6.71
C GLU A 38 -0.65 8.85 5.38
N LEU A 39 -0.66 8.16 4.25
CA LEU A 39 -0.78 8.78 2.93
C LEU A 39 -2.14 9.47 2.76
N ARG A 40 -3.24 8.85 3.22
CA ARG A 40 -4.58 9.44 3.17
C ARG A 40 -4.69 10.76 3.93
N GLU A 41 -3.93 10.94 5.01
CA GLU A 41 -3.90 12.19 5.79
C GLU A 41 -3.01 13.28 5.16
N ARG A 42 -2.36 13.00 4.02
CA ARG A 42 -1.32 13.86 3.42
C ARG A 42 -1.58 14.25 1.97
N THR A 43 -2.56 13.65 1.33
CA THR A 43 -2.99 13.94 -0.05
C THR A 43 -4.51 13.95 -0.13
N GLU A 44 -5.06 14.66 -1.11
CA GLU A 44 -6.48 14.60 -1.47
C GLU A 44 -6.75 13.62 -2.63
N LEU A 45 -5.72 13.16 -3.34
CA LEU A 45 -5.88 12.24 -4.47
C LEU A 45 -6.51 10.90 -4.06
N PRO A 46 -7.16 10.19 -5.00
CA PRO A 46 -7.54 8.80 -4.81
C PRO A 46 -6.33 7.93 -4.45
N ILE A 47 -6.54 6.96 -3.57
CA ILE A 47 -5.50 6.01 -3.14
C ILE A 47 -5.98 4.59 -3.41
N GLY A 48 -5.25 3.88 -4.28
CA GLY A 48 -5.35 2.44 -4.44
C GLY A 48 -4.54 1.69 -3.39
N ALA A 49 -5.03 0.53 -2.97
CA ALA A 49 -4.29 -0.39 -2.11
C ALA A 49 -4.28 -1.78 -2.76
N TYR A 50 -3.10 -2.28 -3.10
CA TYR A 50 -2.96 -3.54 -3.83
C TYR A 50 -2.75 -4.73 -2.88
N GLN A 51 -3.78 -5.55 -2.70
CA GLN A 51 -3.66 -6.85 -2.04
C GLN A 51 -2.82 -7.78 -2.93
N VAL A 52 -1.55 -7.98 -2.57
CA VAL A 52 -0.61 -8.70 -3.45
C VAL A 52 -0.93 -10.20 -3.54
N SER A 53 -0.40 -10.84 -4.58
CA SER A 53 -0.57 -12.27 -4.81
C SER A 53 -0.16 -13.12 -3.60
N GLY A 54 0.88 -12.72 -2.87
CA GLY A 54 1.30 -13.38 -1.64
C GLY A 54 0.23 -13.33 -0.54
N GLU A 55 -0.40 -12.17 -0.32
CA GLU A 55 -1.49 -12.01 0.67
C GLU A 55 -2.71 -12.86 0.28
N TYR A 56 -3.07 -12.89 -1.00
CA TYR A 56 -4.11 -13.77 -1.52
C TYR A 56 -3.76 -15.26 -1.30
N ALA A 57 -2.54 -15.67 -1.65
CA ALA A 57 -2.08 -17.05 -1.49
C ALA A 57 -2.10 -17.48 0.00
N MET A 58 -1.69 -16.61 0.93
CA MET A 58 -1.77 -16.89 2.37
C MET A 58 -3.21 -17.20 2.80
N ILE A 59 -4.19 -16.39 2.39
CA ILE A 59 -5.61 -16.63 2.69
C ILE A 59 -6.07 -17.96 2.06
N LYS A 60 -5.71 -18.21 0.80
CA LYS A 60 -6.12 -19.44 0.10
C LYS A 60 -5.55 -20.69 0.74
N PHE A 61 -4.26 -20.70 1.09
CA PHE A 61 -3.64 -21.84 1.75
C PHE A 61 -4.19 -22.05 3.17
N ALA A 62 -4.41 -20.98 3.93
CA ALA A 62 -5.04 -21.09 5.25
C ALA A 62 -6.46 -21.68 5.16
N ALA A 63 -7.26 -21.24 4.19
CA ALA A 63 -8.61 -21.77 3.97
C ALA A 63 -8.61 -23.24 3.50
N LEU A 64 -7.66 -23.64 2.65
CA LEU A 64 -7.53 -25.01 2.15
C LEU A 64 -6.96 -25.97 3.21
N ALA A 65 -6.19 -25.48 4.18
CA ALA A 65 -5.56 -26.29 5.20
C ALA A 65 -6.51 -26.81 6.29
N VAL A 66 -7.80 -26.42 6.25
CA VAL A 66 -8.81 -26.68 7.30
C VAL A 66 -8.30 -26.23 8.67
N LEU A 67 -8.40 -24.93 8.92
CA LEU A 67 -8.45 -24.37 10.28
C LEU A 67 -9.91 -24.37 10.77
#